data_AF-A0A3D8M450-F1
#
_entry.id   AF-A0A3D8M450-F1
#
_cell.length_a   1.000
_cell.length_b   1.000
_cell.length_c   1.000
_cell.angle_alpha   90.00
_cell.angle_beta   90.00
_cell.angle_gamma   90.00
#
_symmetry.space_group_name_H-M   'P 1'
#
loop_
_entity.id
_entity.type
_entity.pdbx_description
1 polymer ?
#
loop_
_entity_poly.entity_id
_entity_poly.type
_entity_poly.pdbx_seq_one_letter_code
_entity_poly.pdbx_strand_id
1 'polypeptide(L)'
;MNQELPEPLFRRGLRLLRAISLLHRQGYEELACTFFAGNEVDSWIVALCHIDNLLVDGMDCTAVILDESKEVYVHEQGKRGNEYFGWQDLKSASAEEIANAIKDRFAPLIGKCFRKNRENVGWFTQVLGHTEQDKKLPYASISKHYQKPSWVFQLGAPHFVGLPPAAKVFTAGDEKYYFHRVCYHKTKDWHQSHFDIINDISSRDLTVVPEYPRNWVEIEEMGAYWEGAVYFVFKHLRITSTQEFLLFLEGQRREYPMGDWFYRIYNSEGQLDHFIAFVVSNHLRKQQFGLSQLQLRWKMWLKFFEDKTHPAHTPSDSYLLSSECDPYYGGTNPLHLGMIFEYDEANWLNS
;
A
#
# COMPACT_ATOMS: atom_id res chain seq x y z
N MET A 1 10.55 6.41 -28.08
CA MET A 1 11.52 5.75 -28.99
C MET A 1 10.73 4.74 -29.83
N ASN A 2 10.48 5.01 -31.11
CA ASN A 2 9.57 4.22 -31.96
C ASN A 2 10.31 3.24 -32.89
N GLN A 3 11.60 2.98 -32.65
CA GLN A 3 12.38 2.01 -33.42
C GLN A 3 12.23 0.60 -32.84
N GLU A 4 12.01 -0.37 -33.71
CA GLU A 4 12.08 -1.79 -33.36
C GLU A 4 13.50 -2.10 -32.89
N LEU A 5 13.63 -2.68 -31.70
CA LEU A 5 14.91 -3.17 -31.22
C LEU A 5 15.42 -4.27 -32.17
N PRO A 6 16.74 -4.36 -32.41
CA PRO A 6 17.33 -5.49 -33.12
C PRO A 6 16.77 -6.83 -32.61
N GLU A 7 16.38 -7.72 -33.51
CA GLU A 7 15.74 -9.01 -33.19
C GLU A 7 16.49 -9.83 -32.10
N PRO A 8 17.85 -9.86 -32.06
CA PRO A 8 18.56 -10.51 -30.97
C PRO A 8 18.33 -9.87 -29.60
N LEU A 9 18.18 -8.55 -29.53
CA LEU A 9 17.87 -7.85 -28.29
C LEU A 9 16.44 -8.14 -27.86
N PHE A 10 15.46 -8.01 -28.74
CA PHE A 10 14.07 -8.36 -28.41
C PHE A 10 13.94 -9.78 -27.84
N ARG A 11 14.56 -10.78 -28.47
CA ARG A 11 14.51 -12.18 -28.02
C ARG A 11 15.08 -12.39 -26.61
N ARG A 12 16.12 -11.66 -26.23
CA ARG A 12 16.77 -11.79 -24.91
C ARG A 12 15.95 -11.11 -23.81
N GLY A 13 15.42 -9.92 -24.08
CA GLY A 13 14.52 -9.22 -23.15
C GLY A 13 13.24 -10.03 -22.93
N LEU A 14 12.64 -10.54 -24.02
CA LEU A 14 11.46 -11.41 -23.94
C LEU A 14 11.72 -12.66 -23.10
N ARG A 15 12.93 -13.24 -23.18
CA ARG A 15 13.30 -14.41 -22.37
C ARG A 15 13.32 -14.10 -20.88
N LEU A 16 13.83 -12.93 -20.49
CA LEU A 16 13.81 -12.48 -19.10
C LEU A 16 12.37 -12.21 -18.63
N LEU A 17 11.52 -11.58 -19.45
CA LEU A 17 10.11 -11.38 -19.11
C LEU A 17 9.38 -12.73 -18.92
N ARG A 18 9.66 -13.72 -19.76
CA ARG A 18 9.13 -15.08 -19.59
C ARG A 18 9.64 -15.77 -18.32
N ALA A 19 10.87 -15.50 -17.90
CA ALA A 19 11.41 -15.99 -16.63
C ALA A 19 10.66 -15.40 -15.43
N ILE A 20 10.34 -14.11 -15.46
CA ILE A 20 9.51 -13.45 -14.43
C ILE A 20 8.10 -14.06 -14.40
N SER A 21 7.48 -14.29 -15.57
CA SER A 21 6.17 -14.97 -15.65
C SER A 21 6.20 -16.40 -15.09
N LEU A 22 7.31 -17.14 -15.29
CA LEU A 22 7.51 -18.46 -14.68
C LEU A 22 7.53 -18.36 -13.15
N LEU A 23 8.22 -17.37 -12.58
CA LEU A 23 8.27 -17.14 -11.14
C LEU A 23 6.89 -16.79 -10.57
N HIS A 24 6.13 -15.92 -11.24
CA HIS A 24 4.74 -15.62 -10.87
C HIS A 24 3.87 -16.88 -10.83
N ARG A 25 3.97 -17.75 -11.85
CA ARG A 25 3.26 -19.04 -11.86
C ARG A 25 3.69 -20.00 -10.75
N GLN A 26 4.90 -19.84 -10.22
CA GLN A 26 5.42 -20.62 -9.08
C GLN A 26 5.00 -20.03 -7.71
N GLY A 27 4.26 -18.92 -7.67
CA GLY A 27 3.76 -18.29 -6.44
C GLY A 27 4.58 -17.10 -5.95
N TYR A 28 5.61 -16.67 -6.67
CA TYR A 28 6.40 -15.48 -6.34
C TYR A 28 5.73 -14.20 -6.85
N GLU A 29 4.43 -14.02 -6.56
CA GLU A 29 3.59 -13.01 -7.21
C GLU A 29 3.88 -11.58 -6.72
N GLU A 30 4.56 -11.38 -5.58
CA GLU A 30 5.01 -10.06 -5.10
C GLU A 30 6.35 -9.61 -5.72
N LEU A 31 6.95 -10.42 -6.61
CA LEU A 31 8.09 -9.99 -7.42
C LEU A 31 7.62 -8.96 -8.46
N ALA A 32 8.01 -7.71 -8.24
CA ALA A 32 7.68 -6.61 -9.11
C ALA A 32 8.82 -6.31 -10.08
N CYS A 33 8.46 -5.68 -11.20
CA CYS A 33 9.43 -5.17 -12.15
C CYS A 33 9.00 -3.82 -12.71
N THR A 34 10.00 -3.02 -13.05
CA THR A 34 9.81 -1.76 -13.81
C THR A 34 10.81 -1.70 -14.95
N PHE A 35 10.49 -0.89 -15.95
CA PHE A 35 11.21 -0.85 -17.22
C PHE A 35 11.56 0.58 -17.61
N PHE A 36 12.82 0.79 -17.97
CA PHE A 36 13.34 2.11 -18.35
C PHE A 36 14.13 2.01 -19.66
N ALA A 37 14.23 3.13 -20.38
CA ALA A 37 15.29 3.28 -21.37
C ALA A 37 16.60 3.50 -20.62
N GLY A 38 17.67 2.82 -21.03
CA GLY A 38 18.98 3.04 -20.44
C GLY A 38 19.71 4.24 -21.06
N ASN A 39 20.98 4.40 -20.68
CA ASN A 39 21.78 5.56 -21.07
C ASN A 39 22.31 5.46 -22.51
N GLU A 40 22.38 4.25 -23.08
CA GLU A 40 22.74 4.04 -24.48
C GLU A 40 21.49 4.07 -25.37
N VAL A 41 21.65 4.53 -26.63
CA VAL A 41 20.57 4.81 -27.60
C VAL A 41 19.66 3.59 -27.90
N ASP A 42 20.06 2.37 -27.55
CA ASP A 42 19.28 1.14 -27.74
C ASP A 42 19.25 0.25 -26.47
N SER A 43 19.48 0.84 -25.30
CA SER A 43 19.51 0.10 -24.05
C SER A 43 18.13 0.01 -23.41
N TRP A 44 17.76 -1.21 -23.00
CA TRP A 44 16.54 -1.49 -22.26
C TRP A 44 16.90 -1.96 -20.86
N ILE A 45 16.33 -1.32 -19.84
CA ILE A 45 16.58 -1.67 -18.44
C ILE A 45 15.33 -2.33 -17.87
N VAL A 46 15.54 -3.43 -17.15
CA VAL A 46 14.56 -3.96 -16.21
C VAL A 46 15.15 -3.99 -14.82
N ALA A 47 14.40 -3.50 -13.85
CA ALA A 47 14.73 -3.62 -12.44
C ALA A 47 13.74 -4.58 -11.77
N LEU A 48 14.26 -5.54 -11.00
CA LEU A 48 13.50 -6.46 -10.18
C LEU A 48 13.57 -6.03 -8.73
N CYS A 49 12.43 -6.03 -8.04
CA CYS A 49 12.35 -5.70 -6.62
C CYS A 49 11.09 -6.31 -5.99
N HIS A 50 10.93 -6.14 -4.69
CA HIS A 50 9.67 -6.43 -4.01
C HIS A 50 8.64 -5.34 -4.37
N ILE A 51 7.35 -5.70 -4.48
CA ILE A 51 6.29 -4.74 -4.86
C ILE A 51 6.24 -3.50 -3.95
N ASP A 52 6.51 -3.66 -2.65
CA ASP A 52 6.57 -2.55 -1.69
C ASP A 52 7.70 -1.54 -1.95
N ASN A 53 8.68 -1.90 -2.78
CA ASN A 53 9.76 -1.00 -3.17
C ASN A 53 9.45 -0.18 -4.43
N LEU A 54 8.30 -0.44 -5.05
CA LEU A 54 7.85 0.21 -6.27
C LEU A 54 6.75 1.22 -5.94
N LEU A 55 7.04 2.51 -6.16
CA LEU A 55 6.07 3.58 -5.98
C LEU A 55 5.80 4.34 -7.27
N VAL A 56 4.68 5.05 -7.27
CA VAL A 56 4.30 5.99 -8.32
C VAL A 56 4.09 7.35 -7.70
N ASP A 57 4.93 8.33 -8.04
CA ASP A 57 4.71 9.71 -7.65
C ASP A 57 3.70 10.37 -8.59
N GLY A 58 2.55 10.82 -8.07
CA GLY A 58 1.51 11.43 -8.91
C GLY A 58 1.84 12.82 -9.46
N MET A 59 2.86 13.51 -8.93
CA MET A 59 3.27 14.85 -9.37
C MET A 59 4.22 14.77 -10.57
N ASP A 60 5.29 14.01 -10.42
CA ASP A 60 6.28 13.78 -11.49
C ASP A 60 5.89 12.59 -12.38
N CYS A 61 4.87 11.86 -11.94
CA CYS A 61 4.24 10.74 -12.60
C CYS A 61 5.23 9.58 -12.89
N THR A 62 6.39 9.56 -12.23
CA THR A 62 7.45 8.56 -12.39
C THR A 62 7.23 7.36 -11.47
N ALA A 63 7.49 6.15 -11.99
CA ALA A 63 7.65 4.98 -11.14
C ALA A 63 9.04 5.06 -10.49
N VAL A 64 9.09 5.28 -9.18
CA VAL A 64 10.31 5.45 -8.40
C VAL A 64 10.58 4.18 -7.61
N ILE A 65 11.81 3.68 -7.71
CA ILE A 65 12.32 2.65 -6.81
C ILE A 65 12.82 3.39 -5.57
N LEU A 66 12.22 3.12 -4.42
CA LEU A 66 12.40 3.92 -3.21
C LEU A 66 13.81 3.89 -2.63
N ASP A 67 14.43 2.75 -2.74
CA ASP A 67 15.63 2.45 -2.00
C ASP A 67 16.51 1.58 -2.87
N GLU A 68 17.49 2.23 -3.51
CA GLU A 68 18.54 1.56 -4.27
C GLU A 68 19.45 0.71 -3.35
N SER A 69 19.40 0.93 -2.03
CA SER A 69 20.11 0.11 -1.04
C SER A 69 19.34 -1.15 -0.61
N LYS A 70 18.03 -1.23 -0.91
CA LYS A 70 17.26 -2.48 -0.82
C LYS A 70 17.57 -3.39 -1.99
N GLU A 71 17.23 -4.67 -1.86
CA GLU A 71 17.44 -5.76 -2.82
C GLU A 71 16.75 -5.50 -4.18
N VAL A 72 17.32 -4.57 -4.95
CA VAL A 72 16.93 -4.20 -6.31
C VAL A 72 17.99 -4.75 -7.24
N TYR A 73 17.55 -5.55 -8.21
CA TYR A 73 18.45 -6.15 -9.19
C TYR A 73 18.16 -5.62 -10.57
N VAL A 74 19.14 -4.95 -11.16
CA VAL A 74 19.00 -4.26 -12.44
C VAL A 74 19.68 -5.06 -13.54
N HIS A 75 18.97 -5.28 -14.64
CA HIS A 75 19.53 -5.78 -15.89
C HIS A 75 19.39 -4.70 -16.96
N GLU A 76 20.53 -4.20 -17.44
CA GLU A 76 20.60 -3.33 -18.60
C GLU A 76 21.01 -4.13 -19.83
N GLN A 77 20.16 -4.06 -20.84
CA GLN A 77 20.31 -4.74 -22.10
C GLN A 77 21.01 -3.82 -23.12
N GLY A 78 22.33 -3.68 -22.99
CA GLY A 78 23.21 -2.93 -23.91
C GLY A 78 24.24 -3.83 -24.63
N LYS A 79 25.48 -3.35 -24.81
CA LYS A 79 26.58 -4.07 -25.54
C LYS A 79 26.89 -5.49 -25.03
N ARG A 80 26.67 -5.79 -23.74
CA ARG A 80 26.84 -7.13 -23.14
C ARG A 80 25.51 -7.87 -22.95
N GLY A 81 24.45 -7.44 -23.62
CA GLY A 81 23.03 -7.69 -23.29
C GLY A 81 22.50 -9.13 -23.39
N ASN A 82 23.35 -10.13 -23.19
CA ASN A 82 22.99 -11.52 -22.92
C ASN A 82 23.56 -12.02 -21.58
N GLU A 83 24.28 -11.17 -20.84
CA GLU A 83 24.72 -11.42 -19.47
C GLU A 83 23.63 -10.92 -18.51
N TYR A 84 22.63 -11.78 -18.25
CA TYR A 84 21.51 -11.46 -17.36
C TYR A 84 22.04 -11.07 -15.98
N PHE A 85 21.77 -9.85 -15.51
CA PHE A 85 22.33 -9.31 -14.25
C PHE A 85 23.87 -9.43 -14.13
N GLY A 86 24.59 -9.40 -15.25
CA GLY A 86 26.05 -9.59 -15.29
C GLY A 86 26.51 -11.06 -15.23
N TRP A 87 25.59 -12.01 -15.26
CA TRP A 87 25.89 -13.44 -15.20
C TRP A 87 26.37 -13.96 -16.55
N GLN A 88 27.65 -14.32 -16.62
CA GLN A 88 28.29 -14.79 -17.85
C GLN A 88 27.86 -16.21 -18.24
N ASP A 89 27.45 -17.02 -17.27
CA ASP A 89 27.08 -18.41 -17.44
C ASP A 89 25.68 -18.59 -18.05
N LEU A 90 24.84 -17.55 -18.04
CA LEU A 90 23.46 -17.62 -18.54
C LEU A 90 23.24 -17.05 -19.95
N LYS A 91 24.31 -16.85 -20.74
CA LYS A 91 24.21 -16.29 -22.10
C LYS A 91 23.25 -17.06 -23.01
N SER A 92 23.24 -18.39 -22.88
CA SER A 92 22.39 -19.26 -23.69
C SER A 92 21.24 -19.86 -22.89
N ALA A 93 21.06 -19.44 -21.64
CA ALA A 93 20.05 -19.98 -20.76
C ALA A 93 18.65 -19.71 -21.29
N SER A 94 17.77 -20.69 -21.12
CA SER A 94 16.33 -20.64 -21.30
C SER A 94 15.66 -19.77 -20.22
N ALA A 95 14.37 -19.46 -20.41
CA ALA A 95 13.61 -18.72 -19.41
C ALA A 95 13.49 -19.48 -18.07
N GLU A 96 13.43 -20.82 -18.10
CA GLU A 96 13.42 -21.66 -16.89
C GLU A 96 14.75 -21.63 -16.15
N GLU A 97 15.87 -21.72 -16.87
CA GLU A 97 17.21 -21.62 -16.28
C GLU A 97 17.44 -20.24 -15.67
N ILE A 98 16.98 -19.16 -16.33
CA ILE A 98 17.04 -17.80 -15.78
C ILE A 98 16.15 -17.69 -14.52
N ALA A 99 14.93 -18.24 -14.55
CA ALA A 99 14.05 -18.22 -13.39
C ALA A 99 14.66 -18.96 -12.19
N ASN A 100 15.27 -20.13 -12.41
CA ASN A 100 15.97 -20.87 -11.37
C ASN A 100 17.18 -20.08 -10.83
N ALA A 101 17.98 -19.48 -11.70
CA ALA A 101 19.10 -18.64 -11.27
C ALA A 101 18.65 -17.42 -10.46
N ILE A 102 17.51 -16.81 -10.80
CA ILE A 102 16.91 -15.73 -9.99
C ILE A 102 16.56 -16.25 -8.59
N LYS A 103 15.94 -17.42 -8.46
CA LYS A 103 15.63 -18.02 -7.14
C LYS A 103 16.88 -18.25 -6.32
N ASP A 104 17.93 -18.79 -6.93
CA ASP A 104 19.16 -19.16 -6.24
C ASP A 104 19.99 -17.94 -5.85
N ARG A 105 20.15 -16.98 -6.78
CA ARG A 105 21.07 -15.84 -6.62
C ARG A 105 20.42 -14.64 -5.97
N PHE A 106 19.09 -14.49 -6.08
CA PHE A 106 18.31 -13.45 -5.41
C PHE A 106 17.44 -14.04 -4.30
N ALA A 107 17.91 -15.09 -3.62
CA ALA A 107 17.17 -15.79 -2.57
C ALA A 107 16.56 -14.87 -1.49
N PRO A 108 17.24 -13.81 -1.00
CA PRO A 108 16.64 -12.89 -0.03
C PRO A 108 15.40 -12.15 -0.55
N LEU A 109 15.44 -11.70 -1.82
CA LEU A 109 14.30 -11.04 -2.47
C LEU A 109 13.18 -12.04 -2.72
N ILE A 110 13.52 -13.19 -3.30
CA ILE A 110 12.56 -14.22 -3.69
C ILE A 110 11.84 -14.80 -2.47
N GLY A 111 12.53 -14.95 -1.33
CA GLY A 111 11.93 -15.35 -0.07
C GLY A 111 10.85 -14.39 0.43
N LYS A 112 10.96 -13.08 0.11
CA LYS A 112 9.93 -12.09 0.44
C LYS A 112 8.76 -12.10 -0.54
N CYS A 113 9.02 -12.43 -1.80
CA CYS A 113 8.03 -12.37 -2.88
C CYS A 113 7.05 -13.55 -2.95
N PHE A 114 7.22 -14.60 -2.13
CA PHE A 114 6.37 -15.79 -2.14
C PHE A 114 5.02 -15.54 -1.44
N ARG A 115 4.12 -14.85 -2.14
CA ARG A 115 2.76 -14.54 -1.69
C ARG A 115 1.88 -14.31 -2.91
N LYS A 116 0.56 -14.46 -2.74
CA LYS A 116 -0.41 -14.19 -3.79
C LYS A 116 -0.59 -12.68 -3.99
N ASN A 117 -0.46 -12.21 -5.22
CA ASN A 117 -0.69 -10.85 -5.67
C ASN A 117 -1.19 -10.90 -7.12
N ARG A 118 -2.49 -11.17 -7.27
CA ARG A 118 -3.15 -11.34 -8.57
C ARG A 118 -3.13 -10.06 -9.40
N GLU A 119 -3.11 -8.90 -8.76
CA GLU A 119 -3.05 -7.61 -9.46
C GLU A 119 -1.71 -7.47 -10.17
N ASN A 120 -0.60 -7.79 -9.50
CA ASN A 120 0.74 -7.72 -10.10
C ASN A 120 0.89 -8.75 -11.22
N VAL A 121 0.43 -9.99 -11.00
CA VAL A 121 0.48 -11.04 -12.03
C VAL A 121 -0.40 -10.69 -13.23
N GLY A 122 -1.61 -10.18 -12.99
CA GLY A 122 -2.53 -9.76 -14.03
C GLY A 122 -1.95 -8.63 -14.88
N TRP A 123 -1.40 -7.61 -14.23
CA TRP A 123 -0.70 -6.52 -14.88
C TRP A 123 0.49 -7.04 -15.72
N PHE A 124 1.36 -7.86 -15.13
CA PHE A 124 2.55 -8.37 -15.82
C PHE A 124 2.19 -9.27 -17.01
N THR A 125 1.12 -10.05 -16.90
CA THR A 125 0.62 -10.89 -17.99
C THR A 125 0.15 -10.04 -19.18
N GLN A 126 -0.51 -8.90 -18.92
CA GLN A 126 -0.86 -7.95 -19.98
C GLN A 126 0.39 -7.37 -20.66
N VAL A 127 1.40 -6.96 -19.87
CA VAL A 127 2.67 -6.46 -20.40
C VAL A 127 3.35 -7.49 -21.30
N LEU A 128 3.46 -8.73 -20.85
CA LEU A 128 4.07 -9.82 -21.61
C LEU A 128 3.29 -10.11 -22.91
N GLY A 129 1.95 -10.17 -22.84
CA GLY A 129 1.10 -10.41 -24.01
C GLY A 129 1.30 -9.36 -25.10
N HIS A 130 1.29 -8.08 -24.74
CA HIS A 130 1.57 -6.98 -25.67
C HIS A 130 3.00 -7.02 -26.20
N THR A 131 3.98 -7.32 -25.35
CA THR A 131 5.38 -7.48 -25.78
C THR A 131 5.53 -8.56 -26.85
N GLU A 132 4.86 -9.70 -26.68
CA GLU A 132 4.89 -10.82 -27.61
C GLU A 132 4.19 -10.52 -28.94
N GLN A 133 3.06 -9.81 -28.88
CA GLN A 133 2.26 -9.40 -30.03
C GLN A 133 2.96 -8.33 -30.87
N ASP A 134 3.43 -7.26 -30.23
CA ASP A 134 3.93 -6.05 -30.90
C ASP A 134 5.43 -6.10 -31.21
N LYS A 135 6.12 -7.16 -30.75
CA LYS A 135 7.57 -7.35 -30.90
C LYS A 135 8.39 -6.18 -30.35
N LYS A 136 7.92 -5.56 -29.28
CA LYS A 136 8.54 -4.39 -28.63
C LYS A 136 8.63 -4.59 -27.12
N LEU A 137 9.79 -4.26 -26.54
CA LEU A 137 9.96 -4.33 -25.08
C LEU A 137 9.26 -3.17 -24.39
N PRO A 138 8.71 -3.38 -23.17
CA PRO A 138 8.07 -2.31 -22.40
C PRO A 138 9.10 -1.27 -21.97
N TYR A 139 8.75 0.00 -22.03
CA TYR A 139 9.50 1.05 -21.34
C TYR A 139 8.53 2.08 -20.77
N ALA A 140 8.87 2.63 -19.60
CA ALA A 140 8.14 3.74 -19.03
C ALA A 140 8.29 4.97 -19.96
N SER A 141 7.17 5.57 -20.37
CA SER A 141 7.13 6.71 -21.27
C SER A 141 6.14 7.77 -20.77
N ILE A 142 6.56 9.04 -20.82
CA ILE A 142 5.67 10.18 -20.57
C ILE A 142 4.90 10.45 -21.86
N SER A 143 3.64 10.03 -21.94
CA SER A 143 2.79 10.42 -23.07
C SER A 143 2.18 11.80 -22.81
N LYS A 144 2.56 12.79 -23.63
CA LYS A 144 1.93 14.13 -23.66
C LYS A 144 0.56 14.14 -24.35
N HIS A 145 0.12 13.01 -24.92
CA HIS A 145 -1.12 12.94 -25.72
C HIS A 145 -2.37 12.61 -24.91
N TYR A 146 -2.23 12.20 -23.64
CA TYR A 146 -3.37 12.02 -22.75
C TYR A 146 -3.62 13.33 -21.97
N GLN A 147 -4.85 13.86 -22.03
CA GLN A 147 -5.29 15.08 -21.34
C GLN A 147 -5.28 14.97 -19.79
N LYS A 148 -4.86 13.82 -19.26
CA LYS A 148 -4.46 13.60 -17.88
C LYS A 148 -3.14 12.82 -17.91
N PRO A 149 -2.15 13.10 -17.04
CA PRO A 149 -0.90 12.36 -17.00
C PRO A 149 -1.15 10.99 -16.35
N SER A 150 -1.81 10.09 -17.08
CA SER A 150 -1.84 8.66 -16.74
C SER A 150 -0.68 8.03 -17.48
N TRP A 151 0.42 7.75 -16.75
CA TRP A 151 1.50 6.99 -17.35
C TRP A 151 1.00 5.63 -17.77
N VAL A 152 1.50 5.24 -18.91
CA VAL A 152 1.23 4.00 -19.59
C VAL A 152 2.60 3.49 -20.02
N PHE A 153 2.89 2.20 -19.79
CA PHE A 153 4.02 1.59 -20.48
C PHE A 153 3.69 1.61 -21.97
N GLN A 154 4.55 2.28 -22.73
CA GLN A 154 4.41 2.33 -24.16
C GLN A 154 4.99 1.04 -24.73
N LEU A 155 4.11 0.11 -25.09
CA LEU A 155 4.45 -1.17 -25.71
C LEU A 155 4.42 -1.04 -27.24
N GLY A 156 5.08 0.02 -27.73
CA GLY A 156 4.90 0.48 -29.11
C GLY A 156 3.59 1.25 -29.34
N ALA A 157 3.53 2.04 -30.42
CA ALA A 157 2.27 2.62 -30.85
C ALA A 157 1.36 1.55 -31.49
N PRO A 158 0.05 1.46 -31.16
CA PRO A 158 -0.75 2.30 -30.26
C PRO A 158 -1.10 1.64 -28.89
N HIS A 159 -0.40 0.60 -28.44
CA HIS A 159 -0.79 -0.16 -27.25
C HIS A 159 -0.13 0.37 -25.97
N PHE A 160 -0.95 0.48 -24.93
CA PHE A 160 -0.61 1.07 -23.65
C PHE A 160 -1.10 0.17 -22.53
N VAL A 161 -0.21 -0.16 -21.59
CA VAL A 161 -0.58 -0.86 -20.34
C VAL A 161 -0.42 0.11 -19.19
N GLY A 162 -1.34 0.07 -18.22
CA GLY A 162 -1.25 0.91 -17.02
C GLY A 162 0.04 0.68 -16.23
N LEU A 163 0.30 1.54 -15.26
CA LEU A 163 1.40 1.36 -14.30
C LEU A 163 1.27 0.03 -13.54
N PRO A 164 2.38 -0.50 -13.00
CA PRO A 164 2.27 -1.67 -12.12
C PRO A 164 1.45 -1.30 -10.87
N PRO A 165 0.88 -2.27 -10.14
CA PRO A 165 0.13 -2.03 -8.92
C PRO A 165 1.07 -1.64 -7.77
N ALA A 166 1.66 -0.46 -7.92
CA ALA A 166 2.61 0.18 -7.04
C ALA A 166 1.88 1.15 -6.12
N ALA A 167 2.41 1.35 -4.92
CA ALA A 167 1.82 2.30 -4.00
C ALA A 167 1.99 3.74 -4.52
N LYS A 168 0.95 4.56 -4.34
CA LYS A 168 0.93 5.94 -4.81
C LYS A 168 1.58 6.85 -3.77
N VAL A 169 2.43 7.76 -4.22
CA VAL A 169 2.94 8.86 -3.41
C VAL A 169 1.95 10.03 -3.49
N PHE A 170 1.67 10.57 -2.33
CA PHE A 170 0.84 11.73 -2.10
C PHE A 170 1.71 12.87 -1.56
N THR A 171 1.24 14.10 -1.76
CA THR A 171 1.94 15.30 -1.31
C THR A 171 1.03 16.13 -0.41
N ALA A 172 1.60 16.65 0.67
CA ALA A 172 0.95 17.41 1.73
C ALA A 172 1.79 18.63 2.08
N GLY A 173 1.57 19.76 1.41
CA GLY A 173 2.55 20.85 1.48
C GLY A 173 3.87 20.40 0.86
N ASP A 174 4.95 20.44 1.63
CA ASP A 174 6.28 20.00 1.19
C ASP A 174 6.59 18.53 1.54
N GLU A 175 5.68 17.84 2.25
CA GLU A 175 5.88 16.46 2.68
C GLU A 175 5.34 15.47 1.64
N LYS A 176 6.11 14.43 1.35
CA LYS A 176 5.68 13.28 0.54
C LYS A 176 5.39 12.07 1.42
N TYR A 177 4.38 11.30 1.07
CA TYR A 177 4.06 10.05 1.77
C TYR A 177 3.36 9.02 0.91
N TYR A 178 3.36 7.77 1.33
CA TYR A 178 2.56 6.71 0.72
C TYR A 178 1.97 5.79 1.77
N PHE A 179 0.85 5.17 1.41
CA PHE A 179 0.19 4.17 2.24
C PHE A 179 0.86 2.81 2.05
N HIS A 180 1.16 2.13 3.15
CA HIS A 180 1.73 0.80 3.17
C HIS A 180 0.83 -0.15 3.95
N ARG A 181 0.53 -1.29 3.32
CA ARG A 181 -0.21 -2.37 3.95
C ARG A 181 0.74 -3.26 4.76
N VAL A 182 0.52 -3.33 6.07
CA VAL A 182 1.30 -4.23 6.92
C VAL A 182 0.86 -5.68 6.71
N CYS A 183 1.83 -6.61 6.68
CA CYS A 183 1.59 -8.04 6.61
C CYS A 183 1.61 -8.67 8.00
N TYR A 184 0.43 -8.92 8.56
CA TYR A 184 0.24 -9.35 9.96
C TYR A 184 0.75 -10.77 10.25
N HIS A 185 0.79 -11.66 9.25
CA HIS A 185 1.33 -13.02 9.42
C HIS A 185 2.84 -13.07 9.74
N LYS A 186 3.56 -11.96 9.57
CA LYS A 186 5.00 -11.87 9.89
C LYS A 186 5.28 -11.39 11.31
N THR A 187 4.30 -10.79 11.99
CA THR A 187 4.45 -10.30 13.35
C THR A 187 3.99 -11.36 14.35
N LYS A 188 4.78 -11.60 15.41
CA LYS A 188 4.39 -12.52 16.49
C LYS A 188 3.15 -12.03 17.24
N ASP A 189 2.93 -10.73 17.22
CA ASP A 189 1.79 -10.05 17.81
C ASP A 189 1.23 -9.06 16.79
N TRP A 190 0.01 -9.31 16.30
CA TRP A 190 -0.64 -8.46 15.30
C TRP A 190 -1.08 -7.11 15.89
N HIS A 191 -1.23 -7.02 17.21
CA HIS A 191 -1.61 -5.80 17.92
C HIS A 191 -0.58 -4.67 17.73
N GLN A 192 0.69 -5.04 17.54
CA GLN A 192 1.81 -4.10 17.43
C GLN A 192 2.27 -3.88 15.98
N SER A 193 1.59 -4.45 14.98
CA SER A 193 2.08 -4.48 13.60
C SER A 193 2.31 -3.11 12.97
N HIS A 194 1.62 -2.07 13.44
CA HIS A 194 1.79 -0.70 12.94
C HIS A 194 2.81 0.13 13.72
N PHE A 195 3.35 -0.36 14.84
CA PHE A 195 4.16 0.46 15.75
C PHE A 195 5.42 1.00 15.08
N ASP A 196 6.13 0.16 14.32
CA ASP A 196 7.35 0.58 13.61
C ASP A 196 7.05 1.69 12.59
N ILE A 197 6.00 1.53 11.79
CA ILE A 197 5.59 2.55 10.81
C ILE A 197 5.19 3.83 11.52
N ILE A 198 4.42 3.74 12.60
CA ILE A 198 3.99 4.90 13.37
C ILE A 198 5.18 5.61 14.02
N ASN A 199 6.12 4.88 14.60
CA ASN A 199 7.32 5.45 15.22
C ASN A 199 8.18 6.24 14.22
N ASP A 200 8.17 5.82 12.95
CA ASP A 200 8.98 6.43 11.90
C ASP A 200 8.30 7.63 11.20
N ILE A 201 7.02 7.93 11.50
CA ILE A 201 6.31 9.09 10.92
C ILE A 201 7.09 10.37 11.23
N SER A 202 7.32 11.21 10.21
CA SER A 202 8.11 12.46 10.22
C SER A 202 9.64 12.35 10.25
N SER A 203 10.21 11.14 10.17
CA SER A 203 11.67 10.96 10.19
C SER A 203 12.35 10.92 8.80
N ARG A 204 11.58 11.01 7.70
CA ARG A 204 12.06 10.70 6.34
C ARG A 204 11.57 11.71 5.30
N ASP A 205 12.36 11.85 4.22
CA ASP A 205 11.97 12.62 3.02
C ASP A 205 10.70 12.07 2.35
N LEU A 206 10.45 10.77 2.52
CA LEU A 206 9.22 10.10 2.14
C LEU A 206 8.67 9.32 3.33
N THR A 207 7.55 9.79 3.88
CA THR A 207 6.92 9.19 5.04
C THR A 207 6.08 7.96 4.64
N VAL A 208 6.25 6.86 5.35
CA VAL A 208 5.41 5.66 5.20
C VAL A 208 4.28 5.76 6.22
N VAL A 209 3.04 5.52 5.80
CA VAL A 209 1.89 5.52 6.71
C VAL A 209 1.01 4.28 6.57
N PRO A 210 0.28 3.88 7.63
CA PRO A 210 -0.64 2.74 7.58
C PRO A 210 -1.74 2.88 6.52
N GLU A 211 -1.90 1.87 5.65
CA GLU A 211 -3.02 1.78 4.71
C GLU A 211 -4.30 1.28 5.40
N TYR A 212 -5.45 1.89 5.10
CA TYR A 212 -6.75 1.40 5.55
C TYR A 212 -7.13 0.08 4.83
N PRO A 213 -7.46 -1.00 5.57
CA PRO A 213 -7.69 -2.31 4.95
C PRO A 213 -9.10 -2.41 4.33
N ARG A 214 -9.29 -1.87 3.11
CA ARG A 214 -10.61 -1.77 2.42
C ARG A 214 -11.30 -3.11 2.12
N ASN A 215 -10.52 -4.15 1.88
CA ASN A 215 -10.99 -5.48 1.50
C ASN A 215 -10.35 -6.53 2.43
N TRP A 216 -10.42 -6.27 3.73
CA TRP A 216 -9.89 -7.18 4.73
C TRP A 216 -10.60 -8.52 4.64
N VAL A 217 -9.81 -9.59 4.64
CA VAL A 217 -10.32 -10.97 4.71
C VAL A 217 -10.22 -11.48 6.15
N GLU A 218 -9.31 -10.86 6.93
CA GLU A 218 -8.96 -11.25 8.28
C GLU A 218 -9.22 -10.09 9.23
N ILE A 219 -9.85 -10.40 10.36
CA ILE A 219 -10.37 -9.43 11.32
C ILE A 219 -9.24 -8.73 12.08
N GLU A 220 -8.11 -9.43 12.19
CA GLU A 220 -6.84 -8.96 12.72
C GLU A 220 -6.30 -7.76 11.93
N GLU A 221 -6.54 -7.69 10.62
CA GLU A 221 -6.08 -6.54 9.81
C GLU A 221 -6.79 -5.24 10.24
N MET A 222 -8.09 -5.33 10.51
CA MET A 222 -8.91 -4.20 10.94
C MET A 222 -8.59 -3.81 12.38
N GLY A 223 -8.47 -4.80 13.28
CA GLY A 223 -8.07 -4.58 14.67
C GLY A 223 -6.71 -3.90 14.78
N ALA A 224 -5.69 -4.45 14.12
CA ALA A 224 -4.33 -3.89 14.14
C ALA A 224 -4.28 -2.45 13.64
N TYR A 225 -5.09 -2.10 12.62
CA TYR A 225 -5.16 -0.76 12.07
C TYR A 225 -5.68 0.25 13.10
N TRP A 226 -6.79 -0.07 13.78
CA TRP A 226 -7.36 0.82 14.79
C TRP A 226 -6.55 0.85 16.09
N GLU A 227 -5.87 -0.22 16.46
CA GLU A 227 -4.90 -0.19 17.55
C GLU A 227 -3.69 0.68 17.22
N GLY A 228 -3.24 0.66 15.96
CA GLY A 228 -2.32 1.64 15.43
C GLY A 228 -2.83 3.07 15.62
N ALA A 229 -4.11 3.33 15.39
CA ALA A 229 -4.70 4.66 15.62
C ALA A 229 -4.61 5.09 17.09
N VAL A 230 -4.94 4.19 18.02
CA VAL A 230 -4.81 4.43 19.47
C VAL A 230 -3.35 4.69 19.84
N TYR A 231 -2.43 3.87 19.32
CA TYR A 231 -1.00 4.05 19.54
C TYR A 231 -0.50 5.40 19.01
N PHE A 232 -0.96 5.83 17.83
CA PHE A 232 -0.63 7.15 17.26
C PHE A 232 -1.10 8.28 18.18
N VAL A 233 -2.36 8.23 18.65
CA VAL A 233 -2.95 9.23 19.56
C VAL A 233 -2.09 9.38 20.80
N PHE A 234 -1.69 8.27 21.41
CA PHE A 234 -0.82 8.32 22.58
C PHE A 234 0.59 8.83 22.23
N LYS A 235 1.25 8.21 21.26
CA LYS A 235 2.66 8.44 20.95
C LYS A 235 2.92 9.86 20.45
N HIS A 236 2.12 10.30 19.49
CA HIS A 236 2.36 11.52 18.71
C HIS A 236 1.47 12.68 19.13
N LEU A 237 0.23 12.43 19.54
CA LEU A 237 -0.64 13.49 20.07
C LEU A 237 -0.48 13.69 21.57
N ARG A 238 0.11 12.72 22.29
CA ARG A 238 0.28 12.74 23.77
C ARG A 238 -1.04 12.87 24.53
N ILE A 239 -2.13 12.47 23.90
CA ILE A 239 -3.46 12.44 24.49
C ILE A 239 -3.56 11.17 25.33
N THR A 240 -3.93 11.31 26.60
CA THR A 240 -3.94 10.18 27.55
C THR A 240 -5.34 9.84 28.07
N SER A 241 -6.38 10.54 27.60
CA SER A 241 -7.76 10.27 28.02
C SER A 241 -8.75 10.31 26.87
N THR A 242 -9.83 9.53 27.01
CA THR A 242 -10.93 9.52 26.05
C THR A 242 -11.55 10.91 25.86
N GLN A 243 -11.73 11.65 26.96
CA GLN A 243 -12.33 12.98 26.91
C GLN A 243 -11.47 13.98 26.13
N GLU A 244 -10.16 13.97 26.37
CA GLU A 244 -9.20 14.81 25.64
C GLU A 244 -9.15 14.43 24.14
N PHE A 245 -9.21 13.13 23.81
CA PHE A 245 -9.30 12.68 22.42
C PHE A 245 -10.56 13.18 21.72
N LEU A 246 -11.73 13.13 22.39
CA LEU A 246 -12.97 13.65 21.83
C LEU A 246 -12.94 15.18 21.66
N LEU A 247 -12.30 15.91 22.57
CA LEU A 247 -12.07 17.36 22.42
C LEU A 247 -11.12 17.70 21.26
N PHE A 248 -10.07 16.91 21.08
CA PHE A 248 -9.18 16.98 19.91
C PHE A 248 -9.99 16.90 18.60
N LEU A 249 -10.92 15.94 18.52
CA LEU A 249 -11.76 15.73 17.34
C LEU A 249 -12.77 16.86 17.07
N GLU A 250 -13.16 17.62 18.09
CA GLU A 250 -14.10 18.75 17.97
C GLU A 250 -13.47 20.06 17.49
N GLY A 251 -12.20 20.05 17.08
CA GLY A 251 -11.55 21.19 16.44
C GLY A 251 -10.37 21.77 17.20
N GLN A 252 -9.94 21.13 18.30
CA GLN A 252 -8.65 21.45 18.95
C GLN A 252 -7.44 20.92 18.16
N ARG A 253 -7.63 20.43 16.92
CA ARG A 253 -6.59 19.91 16.03
C ARG A 253 -5.34 20.80 15.93
N ARG A 254 -5.51 22.13 15.89
CA ARG A 254 -4.39 23.08 15.76
C ARG A 254 -3.43 23.07 16.96
N GLU A 255 -3.87 22.53 18.09
CA GLU A 255 -3.07 22.41 19.31
C GLU A 255 -2.11 21.22 19.24
N TYR A 256 -2.29 20.31 18.27
CA TYR A 256 -1.52 19.09 18.13
C TYR A 256 -0.78 19.05 16.78
N PRO A 257 0.56 19.21 16.75
CA PRO A 257 1.34 19.24 15.51
C PRO A 257 1.13 18.03 14.59
N MET A 258 0.89 16.84 15.17
CA MET A 258 0.65 15.59 14.44
C MET A 258 -0.83 15.31 14.15
N GLY A 259 -1.73 16.24 14.52
CA GLY A 259 -3.16 16.09 14.28
C GLY A 259 -3.48 15.94 12.78
N ASP A 260 -2.80 16.69 11.93
CA ASP A 260 -2.93 16.63 10.48
C ASP A 260 -2.62 15.24 9.91
N TRP A 261 -1.54 14.63 10.41
CA TRP A 261 -1.16 13.26 10.07
C TRP A 261 -2.19 12.25 10.54
N PHE A 262 -2.70 12.37 11.77
CA PHE A 262 -3.73 11.48 12.27
C PHE A 262 -4.96 11.43 11.34
N TYR A 263 -5.51 12.59 10.97
CA TYR A 263 -6.66 12.65 10.05
C TYR A 263 -6.33 12.12 8.66
N ARG A 264 -5.14 12.44 8.14
CA ARG A 264 -4.70 12.00 6.81
C ARG A 264 -4.58 10.48 6.71
N ILE A 265 -4.18 9.83 7.80
CA ILE A 265 -4.02 8.38 7.88
C ILE A 265 -5.36 7.71 8.15
N TYR A 266 -6.01 8.10 9.25
CA TYR A 266 -7.16 7.40 9.83
C TYR A 266 -8.52 7.88 9.32
N ASN A 267 -8.54 8.91 8.48
CA ASN A 267 -9.71 9.32 7.70
C ASN A 267 -9.44 9.31 6.18
N SER A 268 -8.44 8.54 5.74
CA SER A 268 -8.01 8.47 4.32
C SER A 268 -9.13 8.06 3.36
N GLU A 269 -10.10 7.29 3.83
CA GLU A 269 -11.25 6.74 3.11
C GLU A 269 -12.60 7.17 3.72
N GLY A 270 -12.62 8.17 4.62
CA GLY A 270 -13.83 8.60 5.32
C GLY A 270 -14.27 7.67 6.47
N GLN A 271 -13.40 6.76 6.89
CA GLN A 271 -13.67 5.71 7.87
C GLN A 271 -13.66 6.19 9.32
N LEU A 272 -13.07 7.36 9.62
CA LEU A 272 -12.79 7.80 10.99
C LEU A 272 -14.05 7.90 11.86
N ASP A 273 -15.18 8.31 11.27
CA ASP A 273 -16.44 8.47 12.01
C ASP A 273 -16.89 7.17 12.70
N HIS A 274 -16.58 5.99 12.15
CA HIS A 274 -16.90 4.70 12.79
C HIS A 274 -16.06 4.50 14.06
N PHE A 275 -14.78 4.86 14.01
CA PHE A 275 -13.90 4.83 15.19
C PHE A 275 -14.37 5.82 16.26
N ILE A 276 -14.75 7.04 15.85
CA ILE A 276 -15.30 8.05 16.76
C ILE A 276 -16.58 7.55 17.41
N ALA A 277 -17.50 6.97 16.63
CA ALA A 277 -18.75 6.41 17.12
C ALA A 277 -18.50 5.35 18.20
N PHE A 278 -17.55 4.44 17.97
CA PHE A 278 -17.15 3.44 18.96
C PHE A 278 -16.63 4.08 20.25
N VAL A 279 -15.70 5.03 20.14
CA VAL A 279 -15.10 5.69 21.32
C VAL A 279 -16.15 6.47 22.11
N VAL A 280 -17.04 7.21 21.44
CA VAL A 280 -18.14 7.94 22.07
C VAL A 280 -19.11 6.98 22.77
N SER A 281 -19.53 5.92 22.09
CA SER A 281 -20.44 4.91 22.63
C SER A 281 -19.89 4.28 23.92
N ASN A 282 -18.61 3.90 23.90
CA ASN A 282 -17.94 3.34 25.07
C ASN A 282 -17.79 4.37 26.21
N HIS A 283 -17.40 5.61 25.89
CA HIS A 283 -17.27 6.69 26.88
C HIS A 283 -18.60 6.99 27.58
N LEU A 284 -19.70 7.08 26.82
CA LEU A 284 -21.03 7.36 27.36
C LEU A 284 -21.57 6.18 28.19
N ARG A 285 -21.25 4.93 27.83
CA ARG A 285 -21.70 3.74 28.57
C ARG A 285 -21.12 3.68 29.99
N LYS A 286 -19.89 4.16 30.18
CA LYS A 286 -19.23 4.19 31.50
C LYS A 286 -19.81 5.24 32.45
N GLN A 287 -20.63 6.19 31.96
CA GLN A 287 -21.20 7.26 32.78
C GLN A 287 -22.67 7.01 33.12
N GLN A 288 -22.93 6.71 34.39
CA GLN A 288 -24.26 6.32 34.86
C GLN A 288 -25.18 7.50 35.24
N PHE A 289 -24.65 8.70 35.54
CA PHE A 289 -25.47 9.85 35.97
C PHE A 289 -24.90 11.21 35.56
N GLY A 290 -25.77 12.12 35.11
CA GLY A 290 -25.49 13.55 34.93
C GLY A 290 -24.58 13.90 33.75
N LEU A 291 -25.06 13.74 32.52
CA LEU A 291 -24.31 14.14 31.33
C LEU A 291 -24.10 15.66 31.27
N SER A 292 -22.85 16.07 31.05
CA SER A 292 -22.51 17.45 30.70
C SER A 292 -23.13 17.87 29.36
N GLN A 293 -23.20 19.17 29.09
CA GLN A 293 -23.66 19.71 27.80
C GLN A 293 -22.86 19.15 26.61
N LEU A 294 -21.55 18.98 26.81
CA LEU A 294 -20.66 18.39 25.81
C LEU A 294 -21.02 16.93 25.51
N GLN A 295 -21.27 16.13 26.54
CA GLN A 295 -21.65 14.73 26.37
C GLN A 295 -23.05 14.56 25.77
N LEU A 296 -23.98 15.49 26.05
CA LEU A 296 -25.28 15.53 25.38
C LEU A 296 -25.12 15.75 23.87
N ARG A 297 -24.20 16.64 23.45
CA ARG A 297 -23.87 16.84 22.03
C ARG A 297 -23.32 15.55 21.40
N TRP A 298 -22.39 14.86 22.06
CA TRP A 298 -21.86 13.58 21.56
C TRP A 298 -22.93 12.51 21.45
N LYS A 299 -23.83 12.42 22.44
CA LYS A 299 -24.97 11.50 22.41
C LYS A 299 -25.91 11.77 21.23
N MET A 300 -26.19 13.04 20.94
CA MET A 300 -27.01 13.43 19.79
C MET A 300 -26.32 13.12 18.46
N TRP A 301 -25.03 13.40 18.36
CA TRP A 301 -24.24 13.07 17.18
C TRP A 301 -24.18 11.56 16.94
N LEU A 302 -23.92 10.77 17.99
CA LEU A 302 -23.88 9.32 17.90
C LEU A 302 -25.21 8.75 17.40
N LYS A 303 -26.33 9.23 17.95
CA LYS A 303 -27.66 8.85 17.48
C LYS A 303 -27.85 9.16 15.99
N PHE A 304 -27.45 10.36 15.55
CA PHE A 304 -27.56 10.74 14.14
C PHE A 304 -26.67 9.89 13.23
N PHE A 305 -25.45 9.58 13.67
CA PHE A 305 -24.55 8.67 12.96
C PHE A 305 -25.19 7.30 12.82
N GLU A 306 -25.64 6.70 13.93
CA GLU A 306 -26.29 5.39 13.96
C GLU A 306 -27.53 5.36 13.07
N ASP A 307 -28.40 6.37 13.14
CA ASP A 307 -29.60 6.46 12.30
C ASP A 307 -29.26 6.50 10.78
N LYS A 308 -28.09 7.06 10.42
CA LYS A 308 -27.62 7.18 9.02
C LYS A 308 -26.90 5.94 8.51
N THR A 309 -26.10 5.28 9.35
CA THR A 309 -25.25 4.14 8.96
C THR A 309 -25.91 2.79 9.23
N HIS A 310 -27.07 2.75 9.90
CA HIS A 310 -27.71 1.49 10.25
C HIS A 310 -28.09 0.69 9.00
N PRO A 311 -27.68 -0.60 8.88
CA PRO A 311 -27.93 -1.42 7.70
C PRO A 311 -29.41 -1.55 7.30
N ALA A 312 -30.33 -1.45 8.27
CA ALA A 312 -31.78 -1.47 7.99
C ALA A 312 -32.30 -0.20 7.28
N HIS A 313 -31.50 0.86 7.20
CA HIS A 313 -31.85 2.16 6.61
C HIS A 313 -30.93 2.54 5.44
N THR A 314 -29.81 1.84 5.26
CA THR A 314 -28.88 2.05 4.15
C THR A 314 -29.18 1.05 3.01
N PRO A 315 -29.45 1.53 1.77
CA PRO A 315 -29.66 0.63 0.63
C PRO A 315 -28.46 -0.30 0.41
N SER A 316 -28.70 -1.54 -0.02
CA SER A 316 -27.66 -2.56 -0.28
C SER A 316 -26.54 -2.14 -1.23
N ASP A 317 -26.74 -1.06 -1.97
CA ASP A 317 -25.84 -0.55 -3.01
C ASP A 317 -25.00 0.66 -2.55
N SER A 318 -25.08 1.02 -1.26
CA SER A 318 -24.25 2.07 -0.67
C SER A 318 -22.80 1.60 -0.56
N TYR A 319 -21.87 2.37 -1.12
CA TYR A 319 -20.41 2.16 -1.05
C TYR A 319 -19.82 2.14 0.37
N LEU A 320 -20.64 2.36 1.40
CA LEU A 320 -20.26 2.11 2.79
C LEU A 320 -20.34 0.60 2.99
N LEU A 321 -19.17 -0.03 3.18
CA LEU A 321 -18.90 -1.39 3.68
C LEU A 321 -20.11 -2.34 3.70
N SER A 322 -20.02 -3.52 3.05
CA SER A 322 -21.09 -4.53 3.15
C SER A 322 -21.57 -4.65 4.59
N SER A 323 -22.87 -4.83 4.83
CA SER A 323 -23.43 -4.85 6.20
C SER A 323 -22.82 -5.92 7.12
N GLU A 324 -22.03 -6.85 6.56
CA GLU A 324 -21.23 -7.87 7.25
C GLU A 324 -19.81 -7.39 7.66
N CYS A 325 -19.40 -6.20 7.19
CA CYS A 325 -18.07 -5.60 7.35
C CYS A 325 -18.10 -4.19 7.97
N ASP A 326 -19.24 -3.71 8.48
CA ASP A 326 -19.28 -2.46 9.25
C ASP A 326 -18.65 -2.70 10.63
N PRO A 327 -17.50 -2.08 10.92
CA PRO A 327 -16.74 -2.36 12.12
C PRO A 327 -17.32 -1.62 13.34
N TYR A 328 -18.52 -1.03 13.24
CA TYR A 328 -19.29 -0.51 14.37
C TYR A 328 -20.41 -1.45 14.85
N TYR A 329 -21.01 -2.27 13.98
CA TYR A 329 -22.18 -3.11 14.35
C TYR A 329 -21.84 -4.56 14.77
N GLY A 330 -20.56 -4.95 14.78
CA GLY A 330 -20.10 -6.28 15.18
C GLY A 330 -20.01 -6.52 16.70
N GLY A 331 -21.07 -6.98 17.36
CA GLY A 331 -20.99 -7.48 18.75
C GLY A 331 -20.51 -6.46 19.79
N THR A 332 -19.83 -6.90 20.85
CA THR A 332 -19.35 -6.04 21.96
C THR A 332 -18.02 -5.33 21.68
N ASN A 333 -17.31 -5.74 20.62
CA ASN A 333 -16.01 -5.21 20.23
C ASN A 333 -15.91 -5.12 18.68
N PRO A 334 -16.66 -4.21 18.07
CA PRO A 334 -16.90 -4.21 16.63
C PRO A 334 -15.66 -3.79 15.81
N LEU A 335 -14.72 -3.06 16.42
CA LEU A 335 -13.45 -2.68 15.81
C LEU A 335 -12.33 -3.71 16.09
N HIS A 336 -12.61 -4.78 16.84
CA HIS A 336 -11.62 -5.78 17.26
C HIS A 336 -10.38 -5.20 17.94
N LEU A 337 -10.55 -4.04 18.59
CA LEU A 337 -9.56 -3.48 19.49
C LEU A 337 -9.44 -4.45 20.66
N GLY A 338 -8.25 -4.89 21.05
CA GLY A 338 -8.06 -5.86 22.12
C GLY A 338 -8.62 -5.39 23.48
N MET A 339 -8.08 -5.89 24.59
CA MET A 339 -8.54 -5.49 25.93
C MET A 339 -8.23 -4.02 26.30
N ILE A 340 -7.80 -3.19 25.35
CA ILE A 340 -7.49 -1.76 25.47
C ILE A 340 -8.64 -0.97 26.12
N PHE A 341 -9.88 -1.45 26.02
CA PHE A 341 -11.06 -0.81 26.61
C PHE A 341 -11.70 -1.55 27.80
N GLU A 342 -11.26 -2.78 28.07
CA GLU A 342 -11.82 -3.65 29.13
C GLU A 342 -11.20 -3.42 30.50
N TYR A 343 -9.97 -2.89 30.55
CA TYR A 343 -9.35 -2.45 31.80
C TYR A 343 -9.40 -0.92 31.90
N ASP A 344 -9.55 -0.40 33.13
CA ASP A 344 -9.68 1.02 33.46
C ASP A 344 -8.82 1.96 32.61
N GLU A 345 -9.26 3.20 32.45
CA GLU A 345 -8.65 4.26 31.60
C GLU A 345 -7.10 4.39 31.75
N ALA A 346 -6.52 3.88 32.84
CA ALA A 346 -5.07 3.76 33.07
C ALA A 346 -4.35 2.68 32.24
N ASN A 347 -5.05 1.77 31.56
CA ASN A 347 -4.51 0.67 30.75
C ASN A 347 -4.57 0.90 29.23
N TRP A 348 -4.92 2.11 28.77
CA TRP A 348 -4.74 2.50 27.36
C TRP A 348 -3.27 2.32 26.87
N LEU A 349 -2.31 2.20 27.79
CA LEU A 349 -0.90 2.56 27.58
C LEU A 349 0.16 1.54 28.01
N ASN A 350 -0.23 0.37 28.56
CA ASN A 350 0.72 -0.56 29.21
C ASN A 350 0.81 -1.96 28.57
N SER A 351 0.34 -2.15 27.34
CA SER A 351 0.53 -3.39 26.57
C SER A 351 1.32 -3.14 25.30
#